data_AF-A0A2M7X072-F1
#
_entry.id   AF-A0A2M7X072-F1
#
_cell.length_a   1.000
_cell.length_b   1.000
_cell.length_c   1.000
_cell.angle_alpha   90.00
_cell.angle_beta   90.00
_cell.angle_gamma   90.00
#
_symmetry.space_group_name_H-M   'P 1'
#
loop_
_entity.id
_entity.type
_entity.pdbx_description
1 polymer ?
#
loop_
_entity_poly.entity_id
_entity_poly.type
_entity_poly.pdbx_seq_one_letter_code
_entity_poly.pdbx_strand_id
1 'polypeptide(L)'
;MTPDLLENVTHALYTTFDHNQTVIAYVAAIIVSAALAIYKPNRFSILMLLGFIMLGFGFEYDKHIIGPLTRQTLAAVVQDPEAHTRATKVINIFFGEVLPIVFYITGWGLVFWGMIVGVKNYQTTSEKPV
;
A
#
# COMPACT_ATOMS: atom_id res chain seq x y z
N MET A 1 -11.01 -22.26 -29.92
CA MET A 1 -11.70 -21.97 -28.63
C MET A 1 -13.17 -21.77 -28.95
N THR A 2 -14.09 -22.29 -28.12
CA THR A 2 -15.52 -22.01 -28.29
C THR A 2 -15.80 -20.53 -27.96
N PRO A 3 -16.79 -19.89 -28.61
CA PRO A 3 -17.16 -18.49 -28.32
C PRO A 3 -17.41 -18.24 -26.82
N ASP A 4 -18.12 -19.17 -26.16
CA ASP A 4 -18.42 -19.11 -24.73
C ASP A 4 -17.16 -19.14 -23.86
N LEU A 5 -16.15 -19.91 -24.24
CA LEU A 5 -14.88 -19.96 -23.49
C LEU A 5 -14.13 -18.62 -23.63
N LEU A 6 -14.16 -18.02 -24.82
CA LEU A 6 -13.51 -16.72 -25.05
C LEU A 6 -14.19 -15.60 -24.24
N GLU A 7 -15.53 -15.60 -24.19
CA GLU A 7 -16.30 -14.66 -23.36
C GLU A 7 -15.99 -14.82 -21.87
N ASN A 8 -16.02 -16.06 -21.37
CA ASN A 8 -15.74 -16.36 -19.96
C ASN A 8 -14.32 -15.98 -19.56
N VAL A 9 -13.32 -16.26 -20.40
CA VAL A 9 -11.92 -15.86 -20.14
C VAL A 9 -11.78 -14.34 -20.15
N THR A 10 -12.42 -13.66 -21.10
CA THR A 10 -12.37 -12.19 -21.18
C THR A 10 -13.01 -11.55 -19.95
N HIS A 11 -14.18 -12.03 -19.54
CA HIS A 11 -14.86 -11.57 -18.33
C HIS A 11 -14.03 -11.82 -17.06
N ALA A 12 -13.42 -12.99 -16.94
CA ALA A 12 -12.56 -13.33 -15.81
C ALA A 12 -11.32 -12.41 -15.74
N LEU A 13 -10.67 -12.15 -16.87
CA LEU A 13 -9.53 -11.23 -16.95
C LEU A 13 -9.93 -9.80 -16.57
N TYR A 14 -11.03 -9.31 -17.13
CA TYR A 14 -11.56 -7.98 -16.80
C TYR A 14 -11.87 -7.84 -15.31
N THR A 15 -12.59 -8.81 -14.74
CA THR A 15 -12.96 -8.81 -13.32
C THR A 15 -11.72 -8.89 -12.42
N THR A 16 -10.73 -9.71 -12.80
CA THR A 16 -9.47 -9.82 -12.05
C THR A 16 -8.70 -8.51 -12.08
N PHE A 17 -8.64 -7.84 -13.23
CA PHE A 17 -7.98 -6.55 -13.35
C PHE A 17 -8.72 -5.48 -12.55
N ASP A 18 -10.03 -5.35 -12.72
CA ASP A 18 -10.84 -4.34 -12.03
C ASP A 18 -10.73 -4.46 -10.50
N HIS A 19 -10.69 -5.70 -9.99
CA HIS A 19 -10.53 -5.97 -8.57
C HIS A 19 -9.11 -5.66 -8.03
N ASN A 20 -8.08 -5.72 -8.88
CA ASN A 20 -6.68 -5.64 -8.46
C ASN A 20 -5.88 -4.47 -9.07
N GLN A 21 -6.52 -3.60 -9.84
CA GLN A 21 -5.86 -2.47 -10.52
C GLN A 21 -5.05 -1.60 -9.56
N THR A 22 -5.54 -1.40 -8.32
CA THR A 22 -4.84 -0.59 -7.30
C THR A 22 -3.53 -1.23 -6.87
N VAL A 23 -3.50 -2.54 -6.55
CA VAL A 23 -2.24 -3.22 -6.18
C VAL A 23 -1.30 -3.30 -7.39
N ILE A 24 -1.83 -3.53 -8.59
CA ILE A 24 -1.02 -3.52 -9.81
C ILE A 24 -0.33 -2.16 -9.99
N ALA A 25 -1.05 -1.06 -9.77
CA ALA A 25 -0.48 0.29 -9.85
C ALA A 25 0.61 0.52 -8.78
N TYR A 26 0.37 0.12 -7.53
CA TYR A 26 1.38 0.24 -6.48
C TYR A 26 2.60 -0.64 -6.73
N VAL A 27 2.43 -1.88 -7.17
CA VAL A 27 3.54 -2.77 -7.53
C VAL A 27 4.37 -2.19 -8.68
N ALA A 28 3.71 -1.68 -9.73
CA ALA A 28 4.41 -1.01 -10.82
C ALA A 28 5.22 0.21 -10.31
N ALA A 29 4.61 1.02 -9.44
CA ALA A 29 5.27 2.19 -8.85
C ALA A 29 6.45 1.80 -7.92
N ILE A 30 6.34 0.71 -7.17
CA ILE A 30 7.42 0.12 -6.37
C ILE A 30 8.56 -0.31 -7.28
N ILE A 31 8.29 -1.05 -8.37
CA ILE A 31 9.32 -1.52 -9.31
C ILE A 31 10.07 -0.34 -9.91
N VAL A 32 9.36 0.68 -10.40
CA VAL A 32 9.97 1.89 -10.96
C VAL A 32 10.81 2.62 -9.91
N SER A 33 10.28 2.80 -8.70
CA SER A 33 10.99 3.50 -7.62
C SER A 33 12.20 2.71 -7.13
N ALA A 34 12.13 1.39 -7.09
CA ALA A 34 13.23 0.50 -6.75
C ALA A 34 14.34 0.59 -7.80
N ALA A 35 13.99 0.53 -9.09
CA ALA A 35 14.94 0.71 -10.18
C ALA A 35 15.64 2.08 -10.09
N LEU A 36 14.89 3.15 -9.83
CA LEU A 36 15.43 4.49 -9.61
C LEU A 36 16.35 4.56 -8.37
N ALA A 37 15.97 3.91 -7.27
CA ALA A 37 16.76 3.88 -6.04
C ALA A 37 18.06 3.08 -6.21
N ILE A 38 18.05 2.01 -7.01
CA ILE A 38 19.23 1.22 -7.34
C ILE A 38 20.16 2.00 -8.27
N TYR A 39 19.62 2.60 -9.34
CA TYR A 39 20.42 3.31 -10.34
C TYR A 39 21.01 4.62 -9.81
N LYS A 40 20.21 5.41 -9.07
CA LYS A 40 20.63 6.69 -8.49
C LYS A 40 19.98 6.87 -7.11
N PRO A 41 20.56 6.27 -6.06
CA PRO A 41 20.03 6.39 -4.71
C PRO A 41 20.09 7.86 -4.28
N ASN A 42 18.92 8.46 -4.10
CA ASN A 42 18.79 9.80 -3.57
C ASN A 42 17.53 9.87 -2.70
N ARG A 43 17.36 10.98 -1.99
CA ARG A 43 16.23 11.14 -1.06
C ARG A 43 14.88 10.99 -1.77
N PHE A 44 14.75 11.50 -2.99
CA PHE A 44 13.52 11.35 -3.78
C PHE A 44 13.23 9.88 -4.07
N SER A 45 14.17 9.14 -4.67
CA SER A 45 13.94 7.74 -5.06
C SER A 45 13.66 6.82 -3.86
N ILE A 46 14.34 7.05 -2.74
CA ILE A 46 14.08 6.30 -1.49
C ILE A 46 12.70 6.61 -0.92
N LEU A 47 12.31 7.89 -0.87
CA LEU A 47 10.99 8.29 -0.34
C LEU A 47 9.84 7.80 -1.21
N MET A 48 9.98 7.84 -2.53
CA MET A 48 9.00 7.27 -3.45
C MET A 48 8.87 5.75 -3.24
N LEU A 49 10.00 5.04 -3.12
CA LEU A 49 10.01 3.60 -2.87
C LEU A 49 9.31 3.26 -1.54
N LEU A 50 9.70 3.91 -0.44
CA LEU A 50 9.10 3.67 0.87
C LEU A 50 7.61 4.04 0.89
N GLY A 51 7.23 5.15 0.26
CA GLY A 51 5.84 5.58 0.15
C GLY A 51 4.98 4.57 -0.58
N PHE A 52 5.41 4.09 -1.75
CA PHE A 52 4.65 3.09 -2.51
C PHE A 52 4.67 1.69 -1.87
N ILE A 53 5.76 1.29 -1.20
CA ILE A 53 5.76 0.07 -0.37
C ILE A 53 4.71 0.18 0.72
N MET A 54 4.64 1.34 1.42
CA MET A 54 3.65 1.54 2.48
C MET A 54 2.21 1.50 1.95
N LEU A 55 1.96 2.13 0.79
CA LEU A 55 0.64 2.11 0.15
C LEU A 55 0.26 0.70 -0.34
N GLY A 56 1.19 -0.01 -0.99
CA GLY A 56 0.99 -1.39 -1.44
C GLY A 56 0.75 -2.35 -0.27
N PHE A 57 1.56 -2.24 0.78
CA PHE A 57 1.38 -3.01 2.00
C PHE A 57 0.06 -2.66 2.69
N GLY A 58 -0.30 -1.38 2.80
CA GLY A 58 -1.57 -0.95 3.39
C GLY A 58 -2.79 -1.50 2.66
N PHE A 59 -2.74 -1.54 1.32
CA PHE A 59 -3.79 -2.13 0.50
C PHE A 59 -3.92 -3.65 0.72
N GLU A 60 -2.81 -4.39 0.67
CA GLU A 60 -2.80 -5.83 0.94
C GLU A 60 -3.18 -6.16 2.38
N TYR A 61 -2.78 -5.29 3.30
CA TYR A 61 -3.14 -5.40 4.70
C TYR A 61 -4.66 -5.36 4.90
N ASP A 62 -5.31 -4.35 4.31
CA ASP A 62 -6.76 -4.17 4.39
C ASP A 62 -7.52 -5.33 3.71
N LYS A 63 -7.05 -5.79 2.54
CA LYS A 63 -7.71 -6.89 1.83
C LYS A 63 -7.54 -8.26 2.48
N HIS A 64 -6.33 -8.60 2.91
CA HIS A 64 -5.98 -10.00 3.18
C HIS A 64 -5.48 -10.25 4.61
N ILE A 65 -4.93 -9.25 5.29
CA ILE A 65 -4.23 -9.44 6.58
C ILE A 65 -5.12 -9.10 7.78
N ILE A 66 -5.90 -8.03 7.68
CA ILE A 66 -6.66 -7.44 8.80
C ILE A 66 -7.58 -8.44 9.51
N GLY A 67 -8.33 -9.24 8.77
CA GLY A 67 -9.31 -10.19 9.30
C GLY A 67 -8.64 -11.34 10.06
N PRO A 68 -7.72 -12.10 9.44
CA PRO A 68 -6.94 -13.13 10.11
C PRO A 68 -6.20 -12.59 11.34
N LEU A 69 -5.51 -11.45 11.21
CA LEU A 69 -4.72 -10.86 12.28
C LEU A 69 -5.60 -10.47 13.47
N THR A 70 -6.71 -9.78 13.22
CA THR A 70 -7.66 -9.37 14.27
C THR A 70 -8.21 -10.58 15.02
N ARG A 71 -8.63 -11.63 14.31
CA ARG A 71 -9.13 -12.87 14.94
C ARG A 71 -8.07 -13.55 15.80
N GLN A 72 -6.83 -13.65 15.30
CA GLN A 72 -5.72 -14.23 16.04
C GLN A 72 -5.38 -13.41 17.29
N THR A 73 -5.36 -12.08 17.18
CA THR A 73 -5.10 -11.20 18.33
C THR A 73 -6.21 -11.29 19.37
N LEU A 74 -7.48 -11.31 18.96
CA LEU A 74 -8.60 -11.49 19.89
C LEU A 74 -8.53 -12.81 20.64
N ALA A 75 -8.25 -13.92 19.94
CA ALA A 75 -8.11 -15.23 20.57
C ALA A 75 -6.94 -15.31 21.56
N ALA A 76 -5.86 -14.54 21.32
CA ALA A 76 -4.69 -14.50 22.20
C ALA A 76 -4.88 -13.59 23.41
N VAL A 77 -5.58 -12.47 23.25
CA VAL A 77 -5.67 -11.40 24.28
C VAL A 77 -6.94 -11.50 25.12
N VAL A 78 -8.03 -12.05 24.55
CA VAL A 78 -9.35 -12.06 25.20
C VAL A 78 -9.88 -13.50 25.27
N GLN A 79 -9.74 -14.13 26.44
CA GLN A 79 -10.25 -15.48 26.69
C GLN A 79 -11.79 -15.55 26.66
N ASP A 80 -12.46 -14.47 27.06
CA ASP A 80 -13.91 -14.31 26.99
C ASP A 80 -14.29 -12.97 26.32
N PRO A 81 -14.65 -12.99 25.02
CA PRO A 81 -14.99 -11.80 24.24
C PRO A 81 -16.22 -11.04 24.74
N GLU A 82 -17.15 -11.72 25.41
CA GLU A 82 -18.39 -11.12 25.91
C GLU A 82 -18.16 -10.39 27.23
N ALA A 83 -17.25 -10.90 28.06
CA ALA A 83 -16.86 -10.24 29.30
C ALA A 83 -15.99 -8.99 29.07
N HIS A 84 -15.21 -8.93 27.98
CA HIS A 84 -14.23 -7.87 27.71
C HIS A 84 -14.54 -7.05 26.44
N THR A 85 -15.79 -6.64 26.29
CA THR A 85 -16.30 -5.85 25.13
C THR A 85 -15.46 -4.62 24.78
N ARG A 86 -14.89 -3.91 25.76
CA ARG A 86 -14.03 -2.74 25.53
C ARG A 86 -12.73 -3.11 24.85
N ALA A 87 -12.06 -4.18 25.30
CA ALA A 87 -10.80 -4.64 24.71
C ALA A 87 -11.01 -5.12 23.27
N THR A 88 -12.08 -5.90 23.04
CA THR A 88 -12.48 -6.35 21.70
C THR A 88 -12.71 -5.17 20.75
N LYS A 89 -13.42 -4.13 21.22
CA LYS A 89 -13.68 -2.93 20.43
C LYS A 89 -12.39 -2.16 20.09
N VAL A 90 -11.48 -2.01 21.05
CA VAL A 90 -10.19 -1.33 20.81
C VAL A 90 -9.35 -2.08 19.78
N ILE A 91 -9.26 -3.40 19.87
CA ILE A 91 -8.51 -4.23 18.92
C ILE A 91 -9.12 -4.08 17.52
N ASN A 92 -10.45 -4.21 17.40
CA ASN A 92 -11.13 -4.05 16.12
C ASN A 92 -10.93 -2.66 15.50
N ILE A 93 -11.03 -1.58 16.28
CA ILE A 93 -10.81 -0.22 15.77
C ILE A 93 -9.34 -0.04 15.37
N PHE A 94 -8.41 -0.51 16.19
CA PHE A 94 -6.98 -0.31 15.93
C PHE A 94 -6.55 -1.03 14.65
N PHE A 95 -6.85 -2.32 14.52
CA PHE A 95 -6.47 -3.07 13.33
C PHE A 95 -7.35 -2.73 12.13
N GLY A 96 -8.65 -2.50 12.35
CA GLY A 96 -9.72 -2.26 11.37
C GLY A 96 -9.72 -0.88 10.72
N GLU A 97 -9.42 0.15 11.49
CA GLU A 97 -9.60 1.54 11.05
C GLU A 97 -8.29 2.33 11.17
N VAL A 98 -7.61 2.26 12.32
CA VAL A 98 -6.43 3.10 12.58
C VAL A 98 -5.25 2.69 11.70
N LEU A 99 -4.89 1.41 11.66
CA LEU A 99 -3.75 0.95 10.87
C LEU A 99 -3.89 1.22 9.37
N PRO A 100 -5.02 0.90 8.71
CA PRO A 100 -5.22 1.25 7.29
C PRO A 100 -5.08 2.76 7.02
N ILE A 101 -5.67 3.60 7.86
CA ILE A 101 -5.57 5.06 7.74
C ILE A 101 -4.12 5.53 7.90
N VAL A 102 -3.40 5.00 8.88
CA VAL A 102 -1.98 5.32 9.10
C VAL A 102 -1.15 4.92 7.89
N PHE A 103 -1.32 3.73 7.33
CA PHE A 103 -0.60 3.31 6.13
C PHE A 103 -0.90 4.21 4.93
N TYR A 104 -2.17 4.58 4.74
CA TYR A 104 -2.57 5.47 3.65
C TYR A 104 -1.95 6.87 3.79
N ILE A 105 -2.10 7.51 4.96
CA ILE A 105 -1.60 8.87 5.21
C ILE A 105 -0.07 8.90 5.15
N THR A 106 0.60 7.95 5.80
CA THR A 106 2.06 7.91 5.80
C THR A 106 2.62 7.59 4.42
N GLY A 107 2.01 6.65 3.69
CA GLY A 107 2.40 6.30 2.33
C GLY A 107 2.31 7.50 1.38
N TRP A 108 1.17 8.18 1.32
CA TRP A 108 1.02 9.39 0.51
C TRP A 108 1.88 10.54 1.01
N GLY A 109 2.02 10.72 2.33
CA GLY A 109 2.90 11.71 2.92
C GLY A 109 4.34 11.57 2.45
N LEU A 110 4.86 10.33 2.41
CA LEU A 110 6.19 10.04 1.87
C LEU A 110 6.31 10.32 0.37
N VAL A 111 5.29 9.97 -0.42
CA VAL A 111 5.25 10.26 -1.87
C VAL A 111 5.27 11.77 -2.11
N PHE A 112 4.41 12.55 -1.46
CA PHE A 112 4.37 14.01 -1.60
C PHE A 112 5.67 14.66 -1.14
N TRP A 113 6.20 14.23 0.02
CA TRP A 113 7.48 14.72 0.50
C TRP A 113 8.61 14.40 -0.48
N GLY A 114 8.63 13.17 -1.03
CA GLY A 114 9.53 12.74 -2.08
C GLY A 114 9.51 13.73 -3.22
N MET A 115 8.34 13.96 -3.82
CA MET A 115 8.16 14.90 -4.94
C MET A 115 8.71 16.29 -4.63
N ILE A 116 8.41 16.86 -3.45
CA ILE A 116 8.92 18.18 -3.04
C ILE A 116 10.46 18.19 -3.01
N VAL A 117 11.07 17.16 -2.45
CA VAL A 117 12.54 17.03 -2.40
C VAL A 117 13.14 16.85 -3.80
N GLY A 118 12.47 16.08 -4.67
CA GLY A 118 12.88 15.88 -6.06
C GLY A 118 12.94 17.18 -6.85
N VAL A 119 11.91 18.02 -6.74
CA VAL A 119 11.84 19.32 -7.42
C VAL A 119 12.95 20.26 -6.96
N LYS A 120 13.21 20.34 -5.65
CA LYS A 120 14.29 21.19 -5.11
C LYS A 120 15.68 20.78 -5.65
N ASN A 121 15.94 19.48 -5.74
CA ASN A 121 17.21 18.96 -6.25
C ASN A 121 17.40 19.24 -7.75
N TYR A 122 16.31 19.22 -8.52
CA TYR A 122 16.34 19.55 -9.94
C TYR A 122 16.69 21.03 -10.16
N GLN A 123 16.02 21.95 -9.45
CA GLN A 123 16.29 23.40 -9.53
C GLN A 123 17.75 23.73 -9.19
N THR A 124 18.28 23.17 -8.09
CA THR A 124 19.66 23.41 -7.65
C THR A 124 20.69 22.94 -8.68
N THR A 125 20.39 21.89 -9.44
CA THR A 125 21.28 21.38 -10.48
C THR A 125 21.23 22.25 -11.73
N SER A 126 20.07 22.81 -12.07
CA SER A 126 19.89 23.70 -13.23
C SER A 126 20.51 25.10 -13.06
N GLU A 127 20.66 25.57 -11.82
CA GLU A 127 21.22 26.90 -11.50
C GLU A 127 22.74 26.94 -11.42
N LYS A 128 23.43 25.79 -11.53
CA LYS A 128 24.89 25.75 -11.61
C LYS A 128 25.31 25.64 -13.07
N PRO A 129 25.57 26.76 -13.78
CA PRO A 129 26.22 26.69 -15.08
C PRO A 129 27.63 26.10 -14.89
N VAL A 130 27.94 25.11 -15.72
CA VAL A 130 29.28 24.52 -15.87
C VAL A 130 30.23 25.55 -16.47
#